data_AF-A0A8H9K4C8-F1
#
_entry.id   AF-A0A8H9K4C8-F1
#
_cell.length_a   1.000
_cell.length_b   1.000
_cell.length_c   1.000
_cell.angle_alpha   90.00
_cell.angle_beta   90.00
_cell.angle_gamma   90.00
#
_symmetry.space_group_name_H-M   'P 1'
#
loop_
_entity.id
_entity.type
_entity.pdbx_description
1 polymer ?
#
loop_
_entity_poly.entity_id
_entity_poly.type
_entity_poly.pdbx_seq_one_letter_code
_entity_poly.pdbx_strand_id
1 'polypeptide(L)' 'MELQRSFTTPHSYSALEKEIEMAEALIENDGTAFPDCTFEDGYIACMKFVLGHLGSNVREEYEDMLSERNNEEDAA' A
#
# COMPACT_ATOMS: atom_id res chain seq x y z
N MET A 1 -15.45 32.24 -2.57
CA MET A 1 -14.11 31.65 -2.39
C MET A 1 -14.20 30.71 -1.21
N GLU A 2 -14.11 29.40 -1.45
CA GLU A 2 -13.97 28.44 -0.35
C GLU A 2 -12.60 28.62 0.28
N LEU A 3 -12.56 28.68 1.61
CA LEU A 3 -11.31 28.72 2.36
C LEU A 3 -10.64 27.35 2.18
N GLN A 4 -9.63 27.27 1.33
CA GLN A 4 -8.86 26.04 1.12
C GLN A 4 -8.20 25.68 2.45
N ARG A 5 -8.82 24.76 3.20
CA ARG A 5 -8.25 24.24 4.44
C ARG A 5 -7.00 23.45 4.07
N SER A 6 -5.91 23.71 4.79
CA SER A 6 -4.70 22.90 4.66
C SER A 6 -5.05 21.44 4.89
N PHE A 7 -4.75 20.61 3.90
CA PHE A 7 -4.88 19.17 4.02
C PHE A 7 -3.80 18.65 4.98
N THR A 8 -4.21 17.89 5.99
CA THR A 8 -3.29 17.25 6.93
C THR A 8 -3.57 15.76 6.94
N THR A 9 -2.53 14.97 6.70
CA THR A 9 -2.56 13.51 6.86
C THR A 9 -1.95 13.16 8.23
N PRO A 10 -2.44 12.11 8.92
CA PRO A 10 -1.81 11.63 10.15
C PRO A 10 -0.47 10.92 9.89
N HIS A 11 -0.14 10.62 8.63
CA HIS A 11 1.07 9.91 8.25
C HIS A 11 2.26 10.85 8.08
N SER A 12 3.44 10.37 8.42
CA SER A 12 4.67 11.03 8.00
C SER A 12 4.87 10.84 6.50
N TYR A 13 5.64 11.75 5.90
CA TYR A 13 6.06 11.60 4.50
C TYR A 13 6.73 10.24 4.23
N SER A 14 7.63 9.81 5.12
CA SER A 14 8.29 8.51 5.04
C SER A 14 7.36 7.30 5.18
N ALA A 15 6.22 7.44 5.87
CA ALA A 15 5.25 6.35 5.96
C ALA A 15 4.47 6.20 4.64
N LEU A 16 4.20 7.32 3.96
CA LEU A 16 3.58 7.30 2.63
C LEU A 16 4.55 6.76 1.57
N GLU A 17 5.84 7.13 1.62
CA GLU A 17 6.85 6.57 0.72
C GLU A 17 6.96 5.05 0.87
N LYS A 18 6.99 4.54 2.10
CA LYS A 18 6.99 3.09 2.34
C LYS A 18 5.75 2.39 1.81
N GLU A 19 4.58 3.02 1.93
CA GLU A 19 3.35 2.46 1.34
C GLU A 19 3.48 2.33 -0.18
N ILE A 20 4.09 3.31 -0.83
CA ILE A 20 4.37 3.30 -2.28
C ILE A 20 5.37 2.19 -2.62
N GLU A 21 6.49 2.10 -1.90
CA GLU A 21 7.51 1.06 -2.11
C GLU A 21 6.92 -0.36 -2.01
N MET A 22 6.05 -0.60 -1.00
CA MET A 22 5.36 -1.89 -0.85
C MET A 22 4.43 -2.17 -2.04
N ALA A 23 3.63 -1.18 -2.46
CA ALA A 23 2.72 -1.32 -3.60
C ALA A 23 3.46 -1.57 -4.92
N GLU A 24 4.56 -0.85 -5.15
CA GLU A 24 5.41 -1.03 -6.35
C GLU A 24 6.00 -2.43 -6.40
N ALA A 25 6.49 -2.95 -5.27
CA ALA A 25 7.03 -4.31 -5.21
C ALA A 25 5.96 -5.39 -5.49
N LEU A 26 4.75 -5.24 -4.94
CA LEU A 26 3.64 -6.14 -5.24
C LEU A 26 3.24 -6.10 -6.73
N ILE A 27 3.21 -4.91 -7.33
CA ILE A 27 2.92 -4.77 -8.76
C ILE A 27 4.02 -5.42 -9.62
N GLU A 28 5.29 -5.29 -9.23
CA GLU A 28 6.39 -5.95 -9.92
C GLU A 28 6.31 -7.48 -9.82
N ASN A 29 5.89 -8.00 -8.67
CA ASN A 29 5.77 -9.44 -8.42
C ASN A 29 4.52 -10.06 -9.09
N ASP A 30 3.35 -9.47 -8.84
CA ASP A 30 2.04 -10.08 -9.14
C ASP A 30 1.27 -9.36 -10.26
N GLY A 31 1.81 -8.26 -10.80
CA GLY A 31 1.15 -7.42 -11.80
C GLY A 31 0.04 -6.52 -11.23
N THR A 32 -0.30 -6.67 -9.95
CA THR A 32 -1.26 -5.85 -9.21
C THR A 32 -0.97 -5.91 -7.71
N ALA A 33 -1.23 -4.82 -7.00
CA ALA A 33 -1.26 -4.82 -5.52
C ALA A 33 -2.65 -5.20 -4.97
N PHE A 34 -3.62 -5.47 -5.85
CA PHE A 34 -5.01 -5.76 -5.51
C PHE A 34 -5.52 -6.94 -6.35
N PRO A 35 -5.21 -8.19 -5.98
CA PRO A 35 -5.60 -9.38 -6.76
C PRO A 35 -7.10 -9.70 -6.62
N ASP A 36 -7.69 -9.42 -5.46
CA ASP A 36 -9.09 -9.77 -5.13
C ASP A 36 -10.07 -8.60 -5.26
N CYS A 37 -9.60 -7.44 -5.72
CA CYS A 37 -10.37 -6.19 -5.75
C CYS A 37 -10.30 -5.52 -7.14
N THR A 38 -11.18 -4.54 -7.38
CA THR A 38 -11.06 -3.71 -8.58
C THR A 38 -10.04 -2.59 -8.38
N PHE A 39 -9.61 -1.97 -9.48
CA PHE A 39 -8.77 -0.77 -9.42
C PHE A 39 -9.43 0.36 -8.61
N GLU A 40 -10.74 0.55 -8.75
CA GLU A 40 -11.49 1.55 -8.01
C GLU A 40 -11.48 1.29 -6.50
N ASP A 41 -11.59 0.03 -6.07
CA ASP A 41 -11.49 -0.35 -4.66
C ASP A 41 -10.12 0.03 -4.09
N GLY A 42 -9.04 -0.29 -4.82
CA GLY A 42 -7.68 0.09 -4.44
C GLY A 42 -7.46 1.60 -4.39
N TYR A 43 -8.01 2.35 -5.34
CA TYR A 43 -7.94 3.82 -5.35
C TYR A 43 -8.65 4.43 -4.14
N ILE A 44 -9.85 3.93 -3.80
CA ILE A 44 -10.61 4.37 -2.62
C ILE A 44 -9.85 4.01 -1.34
N ALA A 45 -9.28 2.81 -1.26
CA ALA A 45 -8.52 2.34 -0.11
C ALA A 45 -7.27 3.20 0.14
N CYS A 46 -6.52 3.53 -0.93
CA CYS A 46 -5.38 4.45 -0.87
C CYS A 46 -5.79 5.83 -0.31
N MET A 47 -6.88 6.43 -0.82
CA MET A 47 -7.35 7.72 -0.32
C MET A 47 -7.78 7.66 1.15
N LYS A 48 -8.44 6.57 1.56
CA LYS A 48 -8.81 6.34 2.96
C LYS A 48 -7.59 6.14 3.85
N PHE A 49 -6.53 5.49 3.37
CA PHE A 49 -5.25 5.39 4.06
C PHE A 49 -4.64 6.78 4.25
N VAL A 50 -4.51 7.58 3.19
CA VAL A 50 -3.94 8.95 3.28
C VAL A 50 -4.74 9.83 4.27
N LEU A 51 -6.06 9.66 4.35
CA LEU A 51 -6.93 10.34 5.31
C LEU A 51 -6.85 9.78 6.74
N GLY A 52 -6.21 8.62 6.94
CA GLY A 52 -6.15 7.91 8.22
C GLY A 52 -7.43 7.19 8.62
N HIS A 53 -8.33 6.96 7.67
CA HIS A 53 -9.57 6.21 7.90
C HIS A 53 -9.35 4.68 7.82
N LEU A 54 -8.30 4.26 7.13
CA LEU A 54 -7.89 2.85 7.01
C LEU A 54 -6.39 2.72 7.29
N GLY A 55 -5.99 1.49 7.66
CA GLY A 55 -4.60 1.09 7.72
C GLY A 55 -3.98 0.95 6.33
N SER A 56 -2.74 0.47 6.29
CA SER A 56 -2.09 0.08 5.03
C SER A 56 -2.92 -0.99 4.34
N ASN A 57 -3.04 -0.90 3.01
CA ASN A 57 -3.80 -1.89 2.21
C ASN A 57 -2.88 -2.79 1.37
N VAL A 58 -1.56 -2.70 1.59
CA VAL A 58 -0.54 -3.45 0.84
C VAL A 58 0.49 -4.10 1.76
N ARG A 59 0.51 -3.75 3.06
CA ARG A 59 1.54 -4.23 3.98
C ARG A 59 1.44 -5.72 4.23
N GLU A 60 0.23 -6.24 4.45
CA GLU A 60 0.03 -7.65 4.77
C GLU A 60 0.50 -8.52 3.59
N GLU A 61 0.01 -8.20 2.39
CA GLU A 61 0.40 -8.88 1.15
C GLU A 61 1.89 -8.76 0.88
N TYR A 62 2.50 -7.60 1.16
CA TYR A 62 3.94 -7.40 1.00
C TYR A 62 4.76 -8.22 2.00
N GLU A 63 4.33 -8.29 3.26
CA GLU A 63 4.97 -9.11 4.30
C GLU A 63 4.87 -10.61 3.96
N ASP A 64 3.72 -11.04 3.46
CA ASP A 64 3.51 -12.41 2.98
C ASP A 64 4.43 -12.74 1.80
N MET A 65 4.48 -11.90 0.77
CA MET A 65 5.40 -12.04 -0.37
C MET A 65 6.87 -12.14 0.07
N LEU A 66 7.31 -11.31 1.02
CA LEU A 66 8.67 -11.40 1.56
C LEU A 66 8.91 -12.71 2.32
N SER A 67 7.92 -13.19 3.06
CA SER A 67 8.01 -14.45 3.80
C SER A 67 8.14 -15.64 2.86
N GLU A 68 7.36 -15.66 1.77
CA GLU A 68 7.41 -16.69 0.74
C GLU A 68 8.76 -16.72 0.03
N ARG A 69 9.27 -15.55 -0.37
CA ARG A 69 10.59 -15.44 -1.03
C ARG A 69 11.73 -15.95 -0.15
N ASN A 70 11.72 -15.61 1.14
CA ASN A 70 12.76 -16.08 2.08
C ASN A 70 12.71 -17.61 2.24
N ASN A 71 11.52 -18.20 2.28
CA ASN A 71 11.37 -19.66 2.36
C ASN A 71 11.88 -20.38 1.10
N GLU A 72 11.72 -19.77 -0.08
CA GLU A 72 12.25 -20.30 -1.34
C GLU A 72 13.78 -20.22 -1.41
N GLU A 73 14.37 -19.11 -0.94
CA GLU A 73 15.83 -18.94 -0.87
C GLU A 73 16.48 -19.93 0.12
N ASP A 74 15.84 -20.23 1.25
CA ASP A 74 16.34 -21.21 2.24
C ASP A 74 16.21 -22.67 1.76
N ALA A 75 15.37 -22.94 0.76
CA ALA A 75 15.14 -24.27 0.21
C ALA A 75 16.03 -24.63 -0.99
N ALA A 76 16.79 -23.67 -1.53
CA ALA A 76 17.64 -23.80 -2.72
C ALA A 76 19.13 -24.07 -2.39
#